data_AF-A0A7C2PXE5-F1
#
_entry.id   AF-A0A7C2PXE5-F1
#
_cell.length_a   1.000
_cell.length_b   1.000
_cell.length_c   1.000
_cell.angle_alpha   90.00
_cell.angle_beta   90.00
_cell.angle_gamma   90.00
#
_symmetry.space_group_name_H-M   'P 1'
#
loop_
_entity.id
_entity.type
_entity.pdbx_description
1 polymer ?
#
loop_
_entity_poly.entity_id
_entity_poly.type
_entity_poly.pdbx_seq_one_letter_code
_entity_poly.pdbx_strand_id
1 'polypeptide(L)'
;MIFYYTQAKQNAGFTAKHFGISRKTFYKWLNRFKESRWDLASLKDLSRRPLNVREWEISLIQEERIKALRRRYIHYGKRKLKVLYKREYQEDPVGR
;
A
#
# COMPACT_ATOMS: atom_id res chain seq x y z
N MET A 1 -10.89 12.60 -21.65
CA MET A 1 -10.10 13.79 -22.03
C MET A 1 -10.52 14.36 -23.38
N ILE A 2 -10.71 13.53 -24.41
CA ILE A 2 -11.16 14.00 -25.74
C ILE A 2 -12.42 14.88 -25.64
N PHE A 3 -13.50 14.39 -25.01
CA PHE A 3 -14.75 15.16 -24.82
C PHE A 3 -14.54 16.52 -24.13
N TYR A 4 -13.62 16.60 -23.18
CA TYR A 4 -13.33 17.84 -22.45
C TYR A 4 -12.78 18.93 -23.38
N TYR A 5 -11.89 18.54 -24.30
CA TYR A 5 -11.27 19.46 -25.26
C TYR A 5 -12.14 19.73 -26.49
N THR A 6 -12.95 18.76 -26.94
CA THR A 6 -13.72 18.89 -28.20
C THR A 6 -15.13 19.44 -27.98
N GLN A 7 -15.89 18.86 -27.05
CA GLN A 7 -17.31 19.12 -26.87
C GLN A 7 -17.59 20.04 -25.69
N ALA A 8 -16.86 19.87 -24.59
CA ALA A 8 -17.11 20.60 -23.35
C ALA A 8 -16.45 21.99 -23.30
N LYS A 9 -15.69 22.40 -24.32
CA LYS A 9 -14.94 23.67 -24.35
C LYS A 9 -14.12 23.91 -23.06
N GLN A 10 -13.46 22.86 -22.57
CA GLN A 10 -12.69 22.86 -21.33
C GLN A 10 -13.51 23.11 -20.05
N ASN A 11 -14.82 22.83 -20.07
CA ASN A 11 -15.66 22.87 -18.89
C ASN A 11 -15.61 21.53 -18.13
N ALA A 12 -14.90 21.53 -17.00
CA ALA A 12 -14.73 20.36 -16.13
C ALA A 12 -16.05 19.91 -15.48
N GLY A 13 -16.91 20.86 -15.09
CA GLY A 13 -18.20 20.56 -14.48
C GLY A 13 -19.18 19.89 -15.44
N PHE A 14 -19.26 20.41 -16.67
CA PHE A 14 -20.07 19.83 -17.73
C PHE A 14 -19.59 18.43 -18.09
N THR A 15 -18.26 18.25 -18.23
CA THR A 15 -17.66 16.95 -18.48
C THR A 15 -17.95 15.95 -17.37
N ALA A 16 -17.78 16.35 -16.10
CA ALA A 16 -18.04 15.50 -14.95
C ALA A 16 -19.52 15.08 -14.87
N LYS A 17 -20.44 16.03 -15.10
CA LYS A 17 -21.89 15.77 -15.16
C LYS A 17 -22.26 14.81 -16.29
N HIS A 18 -21.69 15.00 -17.47
CA HIS A 18 -21.96 14.16 -18.65
C HIS A 18 -21.58 12.69 -18.42
N PHE A 19 -20.43 12.44 -17.78
CA PHE A 19 -19.96 11.07 -17.49
C PHE A 19 -20.41 10.53 -16.11
N GLY A 20 -21.23 11.28 -15.35
CA GLY A 20 -21.70 10.86 -14.03
C GLY A 20 -20.58 10.71 -12.98
N ILE A 21 -19.45 11.41 -13.15
CA ILE A 21 -18.32 11.36 -12.21
C ILE A 21 -18.27 12.61 -11.34
N SER A 22 -17.63 12.51 -10.18
CA SER A 22 -17.37 13.69 -9.36
C SER A 22 -16.37 14.63 -10.06
N ARG A 23 -16.53 15.94 -9.87
CA ARG A 23 -15.56 16.95 -10.33
C ARG A 23 -14.14 16.66 -9.81
N LYS A 24 -14.02 16.17 -8.58
CA LYS A 24 -12.75 15.77 -7.96
C LYS A 24 -12.05 14.65 -8.74
N THR A 25 -12.81 13.63 -9.15
CA THR A 25 -12.30 12.52 -9.99
C THR A 25 -11.81 13.04 -11.33
N PHE A 26 -12.58 13.94 -11.97
CA PHE A 26 -12.19 14.55 -13.23
C PHE A 26 -10.86 15.32 -13.11
N TYR A 27 -10.71 16.19 -12.10
CA TYR A 27 -9.46 16.94 -11.90
C TYR A 27 -8.27 16.02 -11.61
N LYS A 28 -8.46 14.94 -10.86
CA LYS A 28 -7.42 13.92 -10.66
C LYS A 28 -6.91 13.34 -11.99
N TRP A 29 -7.84 13.00 -12.89
CA TRP A 29 -7.49 12.50 -14.22
C TRP A 29 -6.86 13.57 -15.10
N LEU A 30 -7.34 14.81 -15.04
CA LEU A 30 -6.79 15.93 -15.82
C LEU A 30 -5.35 16.25 -15.42
N ASN A 31 -5.04 16.28 -14.12
CA ASN A 31 -3.69 16.52 -13.62
C ASN A 31 -2.75 15.42 -14.09
N ARG A 32 -3.15 14.15 -13.94
CA ARG A 32 -2.36 13.01 -14.43
C ARG A 32 -2.10 13.08 -15.93
N PHE A 33 -3.12 13.43 -16.72
CA PHE A 33 -2.99 13.57 -18.17
C PHE A 33 -1.98 14.66 -18.54
N LYS A 34 -2.01 15.82 -17.86
CA LYS A 34 -1.05 16.91 -18.07
C LYS A 34 0.37 16.52 -17.65
N GLU A 35 0.52 15.90 -16.47
CA GLU A 35 1.83 15.43 -15.94
C GLU A 35 2.48 14.41 -16.87
N SER A 36 1.68 13.54 -17.51
CA SER A 36 2.14 12.56 -18.48
C SER A 36 2.46 13.11 -19.87
N ARG A 37 2.43 14.45 -20.05
CA ARG A 37 2.56 15.11 -21.37
C ARG A 37 1.49 14.66 -22.38
N TRP A 38 0.23 14.66 -21.95
CA TRP A 38 -0.94 14.34 -22.80
C TRP A 38 -0.99 12.90 -23.31
N ASP A 39 -0.35 11.96 -22.61
CA ASP A 39 -0.43 10.54 -22.91
C ASP A 39 -1.75 9.94 -22.40
N LEU A 40 -2.51 9.28 -23.28
CA LEU A 40 -3.74 8.57 -22.90
C LEU A 40 -3.46 7.34 -22.04
N ALA A 41 -2.30 6.69 -22.17
CA ALA A 41 -1.99 5.51 -21.37
C ALA A 41 -1.88 5.82 -19.87
N SER A 42 -1.57 7.07 -19.51
CA SER A 42 -1.58 7.55 -18.13
C SER A 42 -2.94 7.44 -17.43
N LEU A 43 -4.04 7.47 -18.19
CA LEU A 43 -5.40 7.42 -17.64
C LEU A 43 -5.83 6.00 -17.28
N LYS A 44 -5.04 4.98 -17.61
CA LYS A 44 -5.28 3.61 -17.16
C LYS A 44 -5.27 3.55 -15.62
N ASP A 45 -5.95 2.55 -15.10
CA ASP A 45 -5.93 2.27 -13.68
C ASP A 45 -4.50 1.95 -13.23
N LEU A 46 -4.04 2.69 -12.24
CA LEU A 46 -2.75 2.45 -11.60
C LEU A 46 -2.95 1.49 -10.43
N SER A 47 -1.87 0.80 -10.06
CA SER A 47 -1.84 0.02 -8.84
C SER A 47 -2.31 0.86 -7.64
N ARG A 48 -3.20 0.27 -6.85
CA ARG A 48 -3.66 0.84 -5.57
C ARG A 48 -2.81 0.38 -4.40
N ARG A 49 -1.75 -0.40 -4.66
CA ARG A 49 -0.86 -0.92 -3.63
C ARG A 49 -0.10 0.24 -2.98
N PRO A 50 -0.03 0.31 -1.64
CA PRO A 50 0.83 1.25 -0.94
C PRO A 50 2.29 1.14 -1.40
N LEU A 51 2.99 2.27 -1.48
CA LEU A 51 4.43 2.28 -1.78
C LEU A 51 5.23 1.61 -0.67
N ASN A 52 4.88 1.91 0.58
CA ASN A 52 5.51 1.33 1.76
C ASN A 52 4.59 0.26 2.32
N VAL A 53 4.91 -0.99 2.04
CA VAL A 53 4.31 -2.14 2.71
C VAL A 53 5.20 -2.55 3.87
N ARG A 54 4.63 -3.17 4.91
CA ARG A 54 5.44 -3.72 6.00
C ARG A 54 6.39 -4.77 5.43
N GLU A 55 7.68 -4.60 5.69
CA GLU A 55 8.70 -5.59 5.38
C GLU A 55 8.85 -6.57 6.55
N TRP A 56 9.32 -7.78 6.24
CA TRP A 56 9.57 -8.78 7.26
C TRP A 56 10.81 -8.39 8.07
N GLU A 57 10.61 -8.01 9.33
CA GLU A 57 11.65 -7.47 10.22
C GLU A 57 12.52 -8.53 10.92
N ILE A 58 12.19 -9.81 10.75
CA ILE A 58 12.79 -10.92 11.53
C ILE A 58 13.81 -11.66 10.68
N SER A 59 15.03 -11.88 11.19
CA SER A 59 16.02 -12.68 10.47
C SER A 59 15.64 -14.17 10.44
N LEU A 60 16.17 -14.93 9.47
CA LEU A 60 15.96 -16.38 9.39
C LEU A 60 16.33 -17.10 10.70
N ILE A 61 17.44 -16.70 11.33
CA ILE A 61 17.91 -17.25 12.60
C ILE A 61 16.90 -16.98 13.72
N GLN A 62 16.39 -15.75 13.81
CA GLN A 62 15.38 -15.39 14.81
C GLN A 62 14.08 -16.20 14.59
N GLU A 63 13.68 -16.39 13.34
CA GLU A 63 12.51 -17.21 13.00
C GLU A 63 12.68 -18.67 13.44
N GLU A 64 13.83 -19.28 13.15
CA GLU A 64 14.14 -20.66 13.56
C GLU A 64 14.12 -20.83 15.08
N ARG A 65 14.74 -19.89 15.81
CA ARG A 65 14.73 -19.87 17.28
C ARG A 65 13.31 -19.73 17.84
N ILE A 66 12.49 -18.84 17.27
CA ILE A 66 11.07 -18.71 17.67
C ILE A 66 10.30 -20.00 17.38
N LYS A 67 10.51 -20.62 16.22
CA LYS A 67 9.89 -21.92 15.88
C LYS A 67 10.32 -23.01 16.86
N ALA A 68 11.59 -23.08 17.23
CA ALA A 68 12.10 -24.04 18.21
C ALA A 68 11.45 -23.84 19.60
N LEU A 69 11.38 -22.60 20.08
CA LEU A 69 10.71 -22.26 21.33
C LEU A 69 9.22 -22.62 21.30
N ARG A 70 8.54 -22.40 20.17
CA ARG A 70 7.13 -22.75 19.98
C ARG A 70 6.90 -24.26 20.04
N ARG A 71 7.82 -25.05 19.48
CA ARG A 71 7.77 -26.53 19.54
C ARG A 71 8.02 -27.04 20.96
N ARG A 72 8.95 -26.43 21.70
CA ARG A 72 9.27 -26.82 23.08
C ARG A 72 8.16 -26.41 24.07
N TYR A 73 7.52 -25.26 23.84
CA TYR A 73 6.50 -24.69 24.72
C TYR A 73 5.19 -24.42 23.96
N ILE A 74 4.48 -25.49 23.59
CA ILE A 74 3.28 -25.44 22.74
C ILE A 74 2.16 -24.58 23.35
N HIS A 75 1.98 -24.63 24.68
CA HIS A 75 0.92 -23.88 25.37
C HIS A 75 1.25 -22.40 25.60
N TYR A 76 2.45 -21.92 25.23
CA TYR A 76 2.89 -20.58 25.57
C TYR A 76 2.49 -19.57 24.49
N GLY A 77 1.71 -18.57 24.91
CA GLY A 77 1.33 -17.45 24.07
C GLY A 77 2.51 -16.53 23.71
N LYS A 78 2.33 -15.66 22.72
CA LYS A 78 3.37 -14.77 22.17
C LYS A 78 4.13 -13.96 23.23
N ARG A 79 3.44 -13.48 24.27
CA ARG A 79 4.04 -12.70 25.37
C ARG A 79 5.03 -13.53 26.18
N LYS A 80 4.65 -14.77 26.53
CA LYS A 80 5.52 -15.70 27.28
C LYS A 80 6.74 -16.10 26.44
N LEU A 81 6.52 -16.41 25.17
CA LEU A 81 7.63 -16.74 24.25
C LEU A 81 8.59 -15.57 24.03
N LYS A 82 8.10 -14.32 23.98
CA LYS A 82 8.97 -13.15 23.90
C LYS A 82 9.88 -13.03 25.13
N VAL A 83 9.34 -13.25 26.33
CA VAL A 83 10.13 -13.25 27.57
C VAL A 83 11.16 -14.37 27.56
N LEU A 84 10.79 -15.58 27.13
CA LEU A 84 11.73 -16.71 27.01
C LEU A 84 12.83 -16.44 25.98
N TYR A 85 12.47 -15.95 24.80
CA TYR A 85 13.43 -15.60 23.75
C TYR A 85 14.46 -14.58 24.26
N LYS A 86 13.99 -13.52 24.93
CA LYS A 86 14.87 -12.51 25.52
C LYS A 86 15.78 -13.08 26.62
N ARG A 87 15.30 -14.06 27.39
CA ARG A 87 16.12 -14.73 28.41
C ARG A 87 17.19 -15.64 27.80
N GLU A 88 16.84 -16.41 26.76
CA GLU A 88 17.77 -17.38 26.14
C GLU A 88 18.80 -16.71 25.23
N TYR A 89 18.38 -15.71 24.43
CA TYR A 89 19.22 -15.12 23.38
C TYR A 89 19.65 -13.68 23.65
N GLN A 90 19.20 -13.06 24.77
CA GLN A 90 19.49 -11.66 25.13
C GLN A 90 19.11 -10.61 24.07
N GLU A 91 18.29 -11.00 23.09
CA GLU A 91 17.84 -10.18 21.96
C GLU A 91 16.31 -9.98 22.02
N ASP A 92 15.80 -8.90 21.41
CA ASP A 92 14.36 -8.73 21.18
C ASP A 92 13.99 -9.34 19.81
N PRO A 93 13.04 -10.28 19.73
CA PRO A 93 12.70 -10.98 18.48
C PRO A 93 11.98 -10.12 17.44
N VAL A 94 11.62 -8.86 17.76
CA VAL A 94 10.90 -7.96 16.86
C VAL A 94 11.59 -6.60 16.88
N GLY A 95 12.10 -6.16 15.73
CA GLY A 95 12.49 -4.76 15.51
C GLY A 95 11.30 -3.86 15.79
N ARG A 96 11.55 -2.79 16.54
CA ARG A 96 10.52 -1.89 17.10
C ARG A 96 9.52 -1.39 16.06
#